data_AF-A0ABD0Q3M3-F1
#
_entry.id   AF-A0ABD0Q3M3-F1
#
_cell.length_a   1.000
_cell.length_b   1.000
_cell.length_c   1.000
_cell.angle_alpha   90.00
_cell.angle_beta   90.00
_cell.angle_gamma   90.00
#
_symmetry.space_group_name_H-M   'P 1'
#
loop_
_entity.id
_entity.type
_entity.pdbx_description
1 polymer ?
#
loop_
_entity_poly.entity_id
_entity_poly.type
_entity_poly.pdbx_seq_one_letter_code
_entity_poly.pdbx_strand_id
1 'polypeptide(L)' 'TRLALLRILSDLDEDDHFGLITFDSEVSLWKRELLKATETNLENAKSFVKEISDRG' A
#
# COMPACT_ATOMS: atom_id res chain seq x y z
N THR A 1 -0.12 13.10 -4.17
CA THR A 1 -0.93 12.05 -3.50
C THR A 1 -0.09 10.97 -2.81
N ARG A 2 1.07 10.57 -3.34
CA ARG A 2 1.97 9.58 -2.72
C ARG A 2 2.35 9.82 -1.24
N LEU A 3 2.67 11.07 -0.87
CA LEU A 3 3.11 11.39 0.49
C LEU A 3 2.04 11.08 1.55
N ALA A 4 0.77 11.34 1.25
CA ALA A 4 -0.33 11.07 2.16
C ALA A 4 -0.50 9.56 2.41
N LEU A 5 -0.38 8.74 1.36
CA LEU A 5 -0.49 7.28 1.49
C LEU A 5 0.65 6.69 2.33
N LEU A 6 1.89 7.18 2.14
CA LEU A 6 3.03 6.78 2.97
C LEU A 6 2.83 7.16 4.45
N ARG A 7 2.19 8.30 4.72
CA ARG A 7 1.84 8.72 6.08
C ARG A 7 0.80 7.79 6.68
N ILE A 8 -0.28 7.49 5.96
CA ILE A 8 -1.35 6.57 6.39
C ILE A 8 -0.77 5.20 6.74
N LEU A 9 0.07 4.61 5.87
CA LEU A 9 0.73 3.33 6.14
C LEU A 9 1.69 3.37 7.35
N SER A 10 2.15 4.55 7.75
CA SER A 10 3.01 4.70 8.94
C SER A 10 2.21 4.90 10.23
N ASP A 11 0.90 5.15 10.13
CA ASP A 11 -0.02 5.35 11.26
C ASP A 11 -0.89 4.12 11.54
N LEU A 12 -0.77 3.05 10.76
CA LEU A 12 -1.49 1.79 11.02
C LEU A 12 -0.98 1.13 12.30
N ASP A 13 -1.91 0.62 13.10
CA ASP A 13 -1.60 -0.16 14.29
C ASP A 13 -1.17 -1.58 13.91
N GLU A 14 -0.36 -2.24 14.73
CA GLU A 14 0.13 -3.58 14.43
C GLU A 14 -0.98 -4.64 14.27
N ASP A 15 -2.13 -4.44 14.92
CA ASP A 15 -3.29 -5.32 14.83
C ASP A 15 -4.18 -5.07 13.60
N ASP A 16 -3.93 -3.99 12.86
CA ASP A 16 -4.65 -3.68 11.63
C ASP A 16 -4.29 -4.66 10.49
N HIS A 17 -5.26 -4.87 9.62
CA HIS A 17 -5.07 -5.56 8.35
C HIS A 17 -5.33 -4.60 7.20
N PHE A 18 -4.46 -4.64 6.19
CA PHE A 18 -4.52 -3.68 5.09
C PHE A 18 -4.21 -4.35 3.74
N GLY A 19 -4.62 -3.65 2.68
CA GLY A 19 -4.34 -4.03 1.30
C GLY A 19 -4.19 -2.78 0.45
N LEU A 20 -3.49 -2.90 -0.67
CA LEU A 20 -3.29 -1.81 -1.63
C LEU A 20 -3.84 -2.21 -3.00
N ILE A 21 -4.68 -1.33 -3.54
CA ILE A 21 -5.26 -1.45 -4.87
C ILE A 21 -4.95 -0.13 -5.59
N THR A 22 -4.37 -0.22 -6.78
CA THR A 22 -4.23 0.91 -7.70
C THR A 22 -5.15 0.68 -8.89
N PHE A 23 -5.65 1.77 -9.47
CA PHE A 23 -6.54 1.67 -10.62
C PHE A 23 -6.36 2.87 -11.55
N ASP A 24 -6.42 2.58 -12.85
CA ASP A 24 -6.55 3.52 -13.96
C ASP A 24 -7.66 2.99 -14.90
N SER A 25 -7.38 2.82 -16.19
CA SER A 25 -8.12 1.92 -17.10
C SER A 25 -8.16 0.45 -16.65
N GLU A 26 -7.21 0.01 -15.83
CA GLU A 26 -7.10 -1.34 -15.28
C GLU A 26 -6.94 -1.30 -13.75
N VAL A 27 -7.33 -2.39 -13.08
CA VAL A 27 -7.16 -2.57 -11.63
C VAL A 27 -5.93 -3.44 -11.36
N SER A 28 -5.04 -2.98 -10.47
CA SER A 28 -3.89 -3.73 -10.02
C SER A 28 -3.89 -3.90 -8.51
N LEU A 29 -3.62 -5.13 -8.06
CA LEU A 29 -3.54 -5.50 -6.65
C LEU A 29 -2.07 -5.68 -6.27
N TRP A 30 -1.65 -5.08 -5.16
CA TRP A 30 -0.33 -5.38 -4.60
C TRP A 30 -0.26 -6.82 -4.07
N LYS A 31 -1.29 -7.24 -3.33
CA LYS A 31 -1.50 -8.59 -2.79
C LYS A 31 -2.98 -8.96 -2.93
N ARG A 32 -3.26 -10.26 -3.05
CA ARG A 32 -4.63 -10.78 -3.22
C ARG A 32 -5.43 -10.81 -1.91
N GLU A 33 -4.75 -10.75 -0.78
CA GLU A 33 -5.31 -10.87 0.56
C GLU A 33 -4.91 -9.66 1.41
N LEU A 34 -5.68 -9.38 2.46
CA LEU A 34 -5.30 -8.40 3.46
C LEU A 34 -4.16 -8.96 4.30
N LEU A 35 -3.13 -8.15 4.54
CA LEU A 35 -1.98 -8.51 5.35
C LEU A 35 -2.02 -7.76 6.68
N LYS A 36 -1.60 -8.42 7.76
CA LYS A 36 -1.37 -7.76 9.04
C LYS A 36 -0.30 -6.67 8.89
N ALA A 37 -0.46 -5.55 9.56
CA ALA A 37 0.44 -4.38 9.55
C ALA A 37 1.76 -4.61 10.31
N THR A 38 2.40 -5.76 10.08
CA THR A 38 3.76 -6.02 10.58
C THR A 38 4.74 -5.07 9.94
N GLU A 39 5.85 -4.78 10.64
CA GLU A 39 6.92 -3.89 10.14
C GLU A 39 7.37 -4.27 8.72
N THR A 40 7.63 -5.55 8.47
CA THR A 40 8.01 -6.07 7.14
C THR A 40 6.93 -5.83 6.09
N ASN A 41 5.65 -6.02 6.41
CA ASN A 41 4.57 -5.78 5.45
C ASN A 41 4.40 -4.30 5.15
N LEU A 42 4.52 -3.43 6.16
CA LEU A 42 4.46 -1.98 5.99
C LEU A 42 5.64 -1.45 5.18
N GLU A 43 6.85 -1.97 5.40
CA GLU A 43 8.02 -1.62 4.58
C GLU A 43 7.85 -2.02 3.11
N ASN A 44 7.40 -3.25 2.86
CA ASN A 44 7.12 -3.72 1.50
C ASN A 44 6.01 -2.91 0.83
N ALA A 45 4.96 -2.55 1.58
CA ALA A 45 3.88 -1.70 1.10
C ALA A 45 4.39 -0.29 0.75
N LYS A 46 5.20 0.32 1.61
CA LYS A 46 5.82 1.63 1.35
C LYS A 46 6.73 1.56 0.13
N SER A 47 7.49 0.49 -0.07
CA SER A 47 8.31 0.26 -1.26
C SER A 47 7.48 0.06 -2.53
N PHE A 48 6.32 -0.59 -2.44
CA PHE A 48 5.37 -0.64 -3.56
C PHE A 48 4.80 0.74 -3.89
N VAL A 49 4.37 1.51 -2.88
CA VAL A 49 3.89 2.89 -3.05
C VAL A 49 4.97 3.79 -3.66
N LYS A 50 6.24 3.59 -3.23
CA LYS A 50 7.54 3.77 -3.92
C LYS A 50 7.65 3.73 -5.43
N GLU A 51 6.90 2.85 -6.06
CA GLU A 51 7.07 2.49 -7.46
C GLU A 51 5.83 2.80 -8.28
N ILE A 52 4.71 3.16 -7.63
CA ILE A 52 3.51 3.62 -8.33
C ILE A 52 3.85 4.89 -9.12
N SER A 53 3.69 4.78 -10.44
CA SER A 53 3.74 5.86 -11.40
C SER A 53 2.37 6.05 -12.03
N ASP A 54 2.06 7.28 -12.40
CA ASP A 54 0.88 7.58 -13.20
C ASP A 54 1.00 6.91 -14.59
N ARG A 55 -0.10 6.34 -15.09
CA ARG A 55 -0.18 5.67 -16.39
C ARG A 55 -1.21 6.29 -17.34
N GLY A 56 -1.85 7.40 -16.95
CA GLY A 56 -2.79 8.14 -17.81
C GLY A 56 -4.21 8.21 -17.26
#